data_AF-A0A2E3YCC6-F1
#
_entry.id   AF-A0A2E3YCC6-F1
#
_cell.length_a   1.000
_cell.length_b   1.000
_cell.length_c   1.000
_cell.angle_alpha   90.00
_cell.angle_beta   90.00
_cell.angle_gamma   90.00
#
_symmetry.space_group_name_H-M   'P 1'
#
loop_
_entity.id
_entity.type
_entity.pdbx_description
1 polymer ?
#
loop_
_entity_poly.entity_id
_entity_poly.type
_entity_poly.pdbx_seq_one_letter_code
_entity_poly.pdbx_strand_id
1 'polypeptide(L)'
;MCPVCQQALSHVEGRFICPSSHSFDLAREGYVNLILAHQRSSQQAGDPPDSLRQRRKFLEAGHYRPLVEAVSAMVTEAGGAGQ
;
A
#
# COMPACT_ATOMS: atom_id res chain seq x y z
N MET A 1 3.20 8.78 -6.15
CA MET A 1 4.12 9.92 -5.93
C MET A 1 5.48 9.36 -5.53
N CYS A 2 6.58 9.91 -6.05
CA CYS A 2 7.93 9.46 -5.72
C CYS A 2 8.29 9.85 -4.27
N PRO A 3 8.74 8.91 -3.42
CA PRO A 3 9.11 9.22 -2.03
C PRO A 3 10.40 10.05 -1.90
N VAL A 4 11.20 10.17 -2.97
CA VAL A 4 12.46 10.95 -2.95
C VAL A 4 12.24 12.39 -3.41
N CYS A 5 11.65 12.58 -4.59
CA CYS A 5 11.51 13.90 -5.22
C CYS A 5 10.08 14.39 -5.35
N GLN A 6 9.10 13.64 -4.83
CA GLN A 6 7.68 14.01 -4.84
C GLN A 6 7.02 14.13 -6.22
N GLN A 7 7.75 13.82 -7.31
CA GLN A 7 7.20 13.82 -8.67
C GLN A 7 6.33 12.60 -8.95
N ALA A 8 5.55 12.67 -10.04
CA ALA A 8 4.75 11.54 -10.51
C ALA A 8 5.62 10.32 -10.84
N LEU A 9 5.09 9.12 -10.57
CA LEU A 9 5.72 7.86 -10.94
C LEU A 9 4.98 7.30 -12.15
N SER A 10 5.71 6.98 -13.21
CA SER A 10 5.22 6.30 -14.39
C SER A 10 5.60 4.82 -14.34
N HIS A 11 4.67 3.95 -14.70
CA HIS A 11 4.93 2.52 -14.79
C HIS A 11 5.60 2.20 -16.14
N VAL A 12 6.77 1.58 -16.10
CA VAL A 12 7.57 1.21 -17.27
C VAL A 12 8.18 -0.17 -16.99
N GLU A 13 7.79 -1.17 -17.79
CA GLU A 13 8.40 -2.51 -17.80
C GLU A 13 8.57 -3.17 -16.41
N GLY A 14 7.54 -3.12 -15.56
CA GLY A 14 7.59 -3.70 -14.21
C GLY A 14 8.34 -2.85 -13.18
N ARG A 15 8.56 -1.57 -13.48
CA ARG A 15 9.19 -0.59 -12.58
C ARG A 15 8.38 0.69 -12.56
N PHE A 16 8.46 1.43 -11.47
CA PHE A 16 7.91 2.77 -11.35
C PHE A 16 9.04 3.78 -11.33
N ILE A 17 9.03 4.71 -12.29
CA ILE A 17 10.11 5.67 -12.52
C ILE A 17 9.56 7.09 -12.52
N CYS A 18 10.24 8.02 -11.83
CA CYS A 18 9.92 9.46 -11.89
C CYS A 18 10.79 10.20 -12.93
N PRO A 19 10.46 11.45 -13.31
CA PRO A 19 11.29 12.25 -14.22
C PRO A 19 12.73 12.49 -13.74
N SER A 20 13.00 12.44 -12.42
CA SER A 20 14.36 12.47 -11.85
C SER A 20 15.09 11.11 -11.85
N SER A 21 14.57 10.10 -12.56
CA SER A 21 15.17 8.76 -12.70
C SER A 21 15.28 7.90 -11.43
N HIS A 22 14.54 8.22 -10.35
CA HIS A 22 14.36 7.29 -9.24
C HIS A 22 13.45 6.14 -9.67
N SER A 23 13.87 4.91 -9.40
CA SER A 23 13.18 3.69 -9.82
C SER A 23 12.82 2.80 -8.65
N PHE A 24 11.64 2.21 -8.70
CA PHE A 24 11.13 1.24 -7.72
C PHE A 24 10.62 0.00 -8.45
N ASP A 25 11.09 -1.18 -8.06
CA ASP A 25 10.75 -2.42 -8.74
C ASP A 25 9.39 -2.96 -8.27
N LEU A 26 8.61 -3.52 -9.21
CA LEU A 26 7.39 -4.25 -8.91
C LEU A 26 7.77 -5.64 -8.38
N ALA A 27 7.33 -5.95 -7.17
CA ALA A 27 7.49 -7.28 -6.58
C ALA A 27 6.63 -8.30 -7.33
N ARG A 28 6.99 -9.58 -7.22
CA ARG A 28 6.27 -10.68 -7.91
C ARG A 28 4.82 -10.80 -7.43
N GLU A 29 4.56 -10.39 -6.19
CA GLU A 29 3.26 -10.36 -5.55
C GLU A 29 2.42 -9.14 -5.96
N GLY A 30 2.93 -8.27 -6.84
CA GLY A 30 2.19 -7.16 -7.46
C GLY A 30 2.23 -5.84 -6.69
N TYR A 31 3.05 -5.71 -5.64
CA TYR A 31 3.22 -4.47 -4.88
C TYR A 31 4.56 -3.79 -5.18
N VAL A 32 4.70 -2.50 -4.87
CA VAL A 32 5.92 -1.71 -5.03
C VAL A 32 6.39 -1.23 -3.66
N ASN A 33 7.65 -1.50 -3.30
CA ASN A 33 8.20 -1.00 -2.03
C ASN A 33 8.71 0.44 -2.21
N LEU A 34 8.04 1.38 -1.54
CA LEU A 34 8.39 2.81 -1.56
C LEU A 34 9.20 3.26 -0.33
N ILE A 35 9.60 2.35 0.55
CA ILE A 35 10.43 2.67 1.73
C ILE A 35 11.87 2.87 1.28
N LEU A 36 12.43 4.05 1.56
CA LEU A 36 13.81 4.37 1.22
C LEU A 36 14.79 3.56 2.08
N ALA A 37 15.91 3.14 1.49
CA ALA A 37 16.89 2.29 2.18
C ALA A 37 17.39 2.88 3.50
N HIS A 38 17.57 4.21 3.57
CA HIS A 38 18.00 4.93 4.77
C HIS A 38 16.87 5.13 5.81
N GLN A 39 15.61 4.93 5.43
CA GLN A 39 14.43 5.03 6.30
C GLN A 39 13.98 3.66 6.82
N ARG A 40 14.65 2.57 6.46
CA ARG A 40 14.36 1.25 7.02
C ARG A 40 14.76 1.25 8.50
N SER A 41 13.77 1.38 9.36
CA SER A 41 13.94 1.24 10.81
C SER A 41 14.18 -0.22 11.17
N SER A 42 15.46 -0.62 11.26
CA SER A 42 15.92 -1.99 11.56
C SER A 42 15.53 -3.09 10.55
N GLN A 43 16.20 -4.24 10.61
CA GLN A 43 15.81 -5.43 9.83
C GLN A 43 14.47 -6.05 10.27
N GLN A 44 13.93 -5.63 11.42
CA GLN A 44 12.67 -6.11 12.01
C GLN A 44 11.57 -5.04 11.93
N ALA A 45 11.52 -4.29 10.83
CA ALA A 45 10.46 -3.31 10.61
C ALA A 45 9.10 -4.02 10.44
N GLY A 46 8.18 -3.79 11.38
CA GLY A 46 6.77 -4.20 11.25
C GLY A 46 6.35 -5.35 12.17
N ASP A 47 5.17 -5.90 11.89
CA ASP A 47 4.59 -7.01 12.64
C ASP A 47 5.28 -8.34 12.30
N PRO A 48 5.55 -9.21 13.29
CA PRO A 48 6.08 -10.54 13.03
C PRO A 48 5.06 -11.38 12.24
N PRO A 49 5.51 -12.41 11.49
CA PRO A 49 4.63 -13.24 10.66
C PRO A 49 3.44 -13.86 11.41
N ASP A 50 3.61 -14.21 12.69
CA ASP A 50 2.53 -14.78 13.49
C ASP A 50 1.47 -13.73 13.89
N SER A 51 1.86 -12.48 14.14
CA SER A 51 0.92 -11.37 14.35
C SER A 51 0.04 -11.19 13.11
N LEU A 52 0.63 -11.21 11.91
CA LEU A 52 -0.10 -11.14 10.65
C LEU A 52 -1.10 -12.29 10.49
N ARG A 53 -0.71 -13.52 10.86
CA ARG A 53 -1.59 -14.69 10.80
C ARG A 53 -2.80 -14.57 11.72
N GLN A 54 -2.60 -14.10 12.96
CA GLN A 54 -3.70 -13.93 13.91
C GLN A 54 -4.65 -12.80 13.49
N ARG A 55 -4.09 -11.68 13.02
CA ARG A 55 -4.89 -10.59 12.44
C ARG A 55 -5.75 -11.08 11.30
N ARG A 56 -5.19 -11.90 10.39
CA ARG A 56 -5.96 -12.45 9.28
C ARG A 56 -7.13 -13.31 9.75
N LYS A 57 -6.90 -14.24 10.69
CA LYS A 57 -7.96 -15.08 11.27
C LYS A 57 -9.08 -14.25 11.91
N PHE A 58 -8.72 -13.22 12.66
CA PHE A 58 -9.68 -12.33 13.31
C PHE A 58 -10.53 -11.55 12.29
N LEU A 59 -9.90 -11.03 11.23
CA LEU A 59 -10.60 -10.32 10.16
C LEU A 59 -11.51 -11.26 9.34
N GLU A 60 -11.03 -12.47 9.02
CA GLU A 60 -11.78 -13.52 8.31
C GLU A 60 -12.99 -14.00 9.13
N ALA A 61 -12.95 -13.96 10.46
CA ALA A 61 -14.09 -14.25 11.32
C ALA A 61 -15.22 -13.20 11.24
N GLY A 62 -15.02 -12.10 10.50
CA GLY A 62 -16.05 -11.11 10.18
C GLY A 62 -16.30 -10.07 11.26
N HIS A 63 -15.49 -10.02 12.32
CA HIS A 63 -15.64 -9.06 13.42
C HIS A 63 -15.61 -7.59 12.95
N TYR A 64 -14.88 -7.30 11.87
CA TYR A 64 -14.75 -5.95 11.31
C TYR A 64 -15.72 -5.68 10.15
N ARG A 65 -16.59 -6.63 9.79
CA ARG A 65 -17.49 -6.47 8.63
C ARG A 65 -18.38 -5.21 8.71
N PRO A 66 -19.00 -4.86 9.86
CA PRO A 66 -19.81 -3.63 9.94
C PRO A 66 -19.00 -2.35 9.67
N LEU A 67 -17.73 -2.32 10.10
CA LEU A 67 -16.83 -1.20 9.85
C LEU A 67 -16.48 -1.10 8.36
N VAL A 68 -16.18 -2.24 7.72
CA VAL A 68 -15.89 -2.29 6.27
C VAL A 68 -17.08 -1.78 5.48
N GLU A 69 -18.29 -2.25 5.79
CA GLU A 69 -19.53 -1.83 5.11
C GLU A 69 -19.77 -0.32 5.25
N ALA A 70 -19.62 0.24 6.46
CA ALA A 70 -19.79 1.67 6.69
C ALA A 70 -18.77 2.51 5.89
N VAL A 71 -17.49 2.14 5.91
CA VAL A 71 -16.44 2.86 5.18
C VAL A 71 -16.65 2.75 3.66
N SER A 72 -17.02 1.57 3.17
CA SER A 72 -17.31 1.36 1.74
C SER A 72 -18.50 2.17 1.25
N ALA A 73 -19.56 2.30 2.07
CA ALA A 73 -20.70 3.16 1.74
C ALA A 73 -20.26 4.62 1.60
N MET A 74 -19.52 5.16 2.58
CA MET A 74 -19.04 6.55 2.55
C MET A 74 -18.18 6.88 1.32
N VAL A 75 -17.29 5.97 0.93
CA VAL A 75 -16.43 6.18 -0.26
C VAL A 75 -17.24 6.14 -1.56
N THR A 76 -18.25 5.26 -1.62
CA THR A 76 -19.14 5.16 -2.79
C THR A 76 -20.02 6.40 -2.94
N GLU A 77 -20.52 6.93 -1.83
CA GLU A 77 -21.30 8.17 -1.78
C GLU A 77 -20.45 9.39 -2.17
N ALA A 78 -19.20 9.46 -1.70
CA ALA A 78 -18.27 10.54 -2.05
C ALA A 78 -17.75 10.45 -3.50
N GLY A 79 -17.64 9.25 -4.06
CA GLY A 79 -17.19 9.01 -5.44
C GLY A 79 -18.22 9.37 -6.52
N GLY A 80 -19.46 9.70 -6.15
CA GLY A 80 -20.52 10.13 -7.07
C GLY A 80 -20.42 11.60 -7.53
N ALA A 81 -19.53 12.40 -6.93
CA ALA A 81 -19.38 13.84 -7.22
C ALA A 81 -18.15 14.19 -8.09
N GLY A 82 -17.68 13.24 -8.90
CA GLY A 82 -16.50 13.40 -9.76
C GLY A 82 -16.66 12.75 -11.13
N GLN A 83 -17.70 13.14 -11.88
CA GLN A 83 -17.77 13.02 -13.34
C GLN A 83 -17.89 14.42 -13.94
#